data_AF-A0A959E9L5-F1
#
_entry.id   AF-A0A959E9L5-F1
#
_cell.length_a   1.000
_cell.length_b   1.000
_cell.length_c   1.000
_cell.angle_alpha   90.00
_cell.angle_beta   90.00
_cell.angle_gamma   90.00
#
_symmetry.space_group_name_H-M   'P 1'
#
loop_
_entity.id
_entity.type
_entity.pdbx_description
1 polymer ?
#
loop_
_entity_poly.entity_id
_entity_poly.type
_entity_poly.pdbx_seq_one_letter_code
_entity_poly.pdbx_strand_id
1 'polypeptide(L)'
;MPPGERGANLIEGFQEYVEAYKDEITAFSIFYEQPYQQRKWTYQMVREILDHLKRNKPNLAPLRVYEAYASLDKVQKDQPKSELIALVSLLRRVTGMDEALDPYDAKVRRNFQDWVFRKQAGAVKFNDEQVKWLHMIREHIAASISISMDDLDYSPFDAQGGRGKMYQLFGDGMEDIIDEMNESLSV
;
A
#
# COMPACT_ATOMS: atom_id res chain seq x y z
N MET A 1 10.90 1.71 32.51
CA MET A 1 11.45 1.24 31.23
C MET A 1 12.08 2.41 30.47
N PRO A 2 13.40 2.37 30.21
CA PRO A 2 14.08 3.24 29.24
C PRO A 2 13.42 3.18 27.85
N PRO A 3 13.59 4.22 27.00
CA PRO A 3 12.95 4.30 25.69
C PRO A 3 13.25 3.11 24.76
N GLY A 4 14.47 2.55 24.81
CA GLY A 4 14.90 1.44 23.97
C GLY A 4 14.25 0.08 24.30
N GLU A 5 13.99 -0.18 25.59
CA GLU A 5 13.28 -1.41 26.04
C GLU A 5 11.84 -1.47 25.53
N ARG A 6 11.18 -0.31 25.41
CA ARG A 6 9.80 -0.25 24.90
C ARG A 6 9.74 -0.57 23.41
N GLY A 7 10.74 -0.13 22.62
CA GLY A 7 10.82 -0.42 21.19
C GLY A 7 11.05 -1.91 20.92
N ALA A 8 11.97 -2.54 21.65
CA ALA A 8 12.24 -3.98 21.53
C ALA A 8 10.99 -4.83 21.83
N ASN A 9 10.27 -4.51 22.92
CA ASN A 9 9.04 -5.24 23.28
C ASN A 9 7.92 -5.07 22.25
N LEU A 10 7.83 -3.91 21.58
CA LEU A 10 6.85 -3.69 20.49
C LEU A 10 7.20 -4.52 19.25
N ILE A 11 8.49 -4.61 18.92
CA ILE A 11 8.99 -5.40 17.79
C ILE A 11 8.73 -6.89 18.05
N GLU A 12 9.15 -7.40 19.20
CA GLU A 12 8.96 -8.80 19.61
C GLU A 12 7.47 -9.16 19.65
N GLY A 13 6.66 -8.37 20.35
CA GLY A 13 5.22 -8.62 20.45
C GLY A 13 4.49 -8.56 19.09
N PHE A 14 4.98 -7.76 18.15
CA PHE A 14 4.44 -7.75 16.78
C PHE A 14 4.90 -8.97 15.97
N GLN A 15 6.14 -9.43 16.12
CA GLN A 15 6.63 -10.67 15.50
C GLN A 15 5.85 -11.89 16.02
N GLU A 16 5.63 -11.99 17.32
CA GLU A 16 4.79 -13.03 17.93
C GLU A 16 3.36 -12.97 17.40
N TYR A 17 2.80 -11.77 17.24
CA TYR A 17 1.48 -11.61 16.63
C TYR A 17 1.49 -12.13 15.19
N VAL A 18 2.45 -11.72 14.35
CA VAL A 18 2.54 -12.19 12.96
C VAL A 18 2.69 -13.70 12.88
N GLU A 19 3.49 -14.32 13.76
CA GLU A 19 3.64 -15.77 13.79
C GLU A 19 2.36 -16.49 14.27
N ALA A 20 1.62 -15.91 15.22
CA ALA A 20 0.34 -16.47 15.68
C ALA A 20 -0.79 -16.39 14.63
N TYR A 21 -0.71 -15.44 13.69
CA TYR A 21 -1.65 -15.24 12.58
C TYR A 21 -0.99 -15.58 11.23
N LYS A 22 -0.01 -16.50 11.26
CA LYS A 22 0.84 -16.80 10.12
C LYS A 22 0.08 -17.39 8.96
N ASP A 23 -0.96 -18.18 9.18
CA ASP A 23 -1.71 -18.80 8.09
C ASP A 23 -2.48 -17.72 7.29
N GLU A 24 -3.11 -16.77 7.98
CA GLU A 24 -3.78 -15.62 7.37
C GLU A 24 -2.79 -14.65 6.71
N ILE A 25 -1.64 -14.41 7.34
CA ILE A 25 -0.60 -13.52 6.81
C ILE A 25 0.17 -14.18 5.66
N THR A 26 0.39 -15.49 5.69
CA THR A 26 1.01 -16.24 4.60
C THR A 26 0.08 -16.26 3.40
N ALA A 27 -1.23 -16.42 3.61
CA ALA A 27 -2.21 -16.22 2.55
C ALA A 27 -2.06 -14.81 1.94
N PHE A 28 -1.95 -13.76 2.77
CA PHE A 28 -1.64 -12.40 2.29
C PHE A 28 -0.34 -12.33 1.47
N SER A 29 0.78 -12.88 1.97
CA SER A 29 2.08 -12.85 1.28
C SER A 29 2.04 -13.59 -0.06
N ILE A 30 1.41 -14.77 -0.11
CA ILE A 30 1.23 -15.54 -1.35
C ILE A 30 0.39 -14.73 -2.34
N PHE A 31 -0.73 -14.12 -1.92
CA PHE A 31 -1.55 -13.29 -2.81
C PHE A 31 -0.81 -12.03 -3.27
N TYR A 32 0.03 -11.44 -2.44
CA TYR A 32 0.87 -10.30 -2.83
C TYR A 32 1.85 -10.69 -3.95
N GLU A 33 2.34 -11.93 -3.95
CA GLU A 33 3.23 -12.48 -4.98
C GLU A 33 2.49 -12.90 -6.27
N GLN A 34 1.15 -13.02 -6.26
CA GLN A 34 0.35 -13.35 -7.46
C GLN A 34 0.12 -12.14 -8.39
N PRO A 35 -0.25 -12.36 -9.68
CA PRO A 35 -0.68 -11.29 -10.59
C PRO A 35 -1.87 -10.47 -10.06
N TYR A 36 -1.90 -9.17 -10.36
CA TYR A 36 -2.82 -8.20 -9.74
C TYR A 36 -4.31 -8.58 -9.83
N GLN A 37 -4.76 -9.18 -10.93
CA GLN A 37 -6.17 -9.57 -11.13
C GLN A 37 -6.71 -10.53 -10.06
N GLN A 38 -5.82 -11.19 -9.30
CA GLN A 38 -6.18 -12.10 -8.20
C GLN A 38 -6.05 -11.46 -6.80
N ARG A 39 -5.65 -10.18 -6.70
CA ARG A 39 -5.30 -9.48 -5.44
C ARG A 39 -6.46 -8.74 -4.75
N LYS A 40 -7.71 -8.81 -5.25
CA LYS A 40 -8.87 -8.15 -4.59
C LYS A 40 -9.05 -8.57 -3.12
N TRP A 41 -8.59 -9.76 -2.77
CA TRP A 41 -8.60 -10.28 -1.40
C TRP A 41 -7.62 -9.58 -0.45
N THR A 42 -6.56 -8.97 -0.97
CA THR A 42 -5.43 -8.44 -0.18
C THR A 42 -5.80 -7.21 0.66
N TYR A 43 -6.59 -6.27 0.15
CA TYR A 43 -6.97 -5.06 0.91
C TYR A 43 -7.91 -5.39 2.08
N GLN A 44 -8.98 -6.14 1.83
CA GLN A 44 -9.94 -6.54 2.86
C GLN A 44 -9.26 -7.34 3.97
N MET A 45 -8.35 -8.27 3.60
CA MET A 45 -7.56 -9.01 4.57
C MET A 45 -6.66 -8.11 5.44
N VAL A 46 -5.92 -7.17 4.85
CA VAL A 46 -5.09 -6.23 5.63
C VAL A 46 -5.97 -5.38 6.54
N ARG A 47 -7.15 -4.97 6.08
CA ARG A 47 -8.10 -4.22 6.90
C ARG A 47 -8.61 -5.05 8.07
N GLU A 48 -8.91 -6.33 7.86
CA GLU A 48 -9.30 -7.27 8.91
C GLU A 48 -8.17 -7.48 9.92
N ILE A 49 -6.92 -7.65 9.47
CA ILE A 49 -5.75 -7.74 10.35
C ILE A 49 -5.61 -6.44 11.17
N LEU A 50 -5.77 -5.28 10.55
CA LEU A 50 -5.71 -3.99 11.23
C LEU A 50 -6.80 -3.87 12.31
N ASP A 51 -8.04 -4.19 11.96
CA ASP A 51 -9.16 -4.11 12.89
C ASP A 51 -9.00 -5.12 14.04
N HIS A 52 -8.51 -6.33 13.74
CA HIS A 52 -8.22 -7.35 14.74
C HIS A 52 -7.10 -6.90 15.70
N LEU A 53 -6.00 -6.37 15.17
CA LEU A 53 -4.88 -5.83 15.94
C LEU A 53 -5.34 -4.68 16.86
N LYS A 54 -6.17 -3.77 16.36
CA LYS A 54 -6.72 -2.65 17.16
C LYS A 54 -7.64 -3.13 18.27
N ARG A 55 -8.44 -4.18 18.05
CA ARG A 55 -9.35 -4.75 19.06
C ARG A 55 -8.63 -5.55 20.12
N ASN A 56 -7.69 -6.41 19.73
CA ASN A 56 -7.11 -7.44 20.60
C ASN A 56 -5.72 -7.10 21.14
N LYS A 57 -4.98 -6.21 20.46
CA LYS A 57 -3.60 -5.84 20.81
C LYS A 57 -3.38 -4.32 20.60
N PRO A 58 -4.11 -3.43 21.28
CA PRO A 58 -4.02 -1.97 21.06
C PRO A 58 -2.61 -1.40 21.33
N ASN A 59 -1.80 -2.09 22.12
CA ASN A 59 -0.41 -1.74 22.37
C ASN A 59 0.47 -1.88 21.12
N LEU A 60 0.08 -2.77 20.20
CA LEU A 60 0.74 -3.02 18.91
C LEU A 60 0.18 -2.17 17.77
N ALA A 61 -0.49 -1.04 18.06
CA ALA A 61 -1.01 -0.16 17.01
C ALA A 61 0.05 0.13 15.92
N PRO A 62 -0.27 0.03 14.61
CA PRO A 62 0.75 -0.09 13.57
C PRO A 62 1.75 1.06 13.53
N LEU A 63 1.29 2.30 13.76
CA LEU A 63 2.17 3.47 13.76
C LEU A 63 3.23 3.41 14.86
N ARG A 64 2.87 2.88 16.05
CA ARG A 64 3.83 2.72 17.16
C ARG A 64 4.86 1.65 16.87
N VAL A 65 4.43 0.54 16.28
CA VAL A 65 5.33 -0.54 15.90
C VAL A 65 6.23 -0.09 14.76
N TYR A 66 5.71 0.67 13.80
CA TYR A 66 6.46 1.27 12.71
C TYR A 66 7.58 2.17 13.24
N GLU A 67 7.31 3.03 14.23
CA GLU A 67 8.35 3.89 14.82
C GLU A 67 9.49 3.09 15.47
N ALA A 68 9.17 1.95 16.09
CA ALA A 68 10.18 1.05 16.66
C ALA A 68 11.04 0.42 15.54
N TYR A 69 10.42 -0.10 14.48
CA TYR A 69 11.14 -0.64 13.32
C TYR A 69 11.94 0.43 12.55
N ALA A 70 11.40 1.64 12.38
CA ALA A 70 12.11 2.73 11.70
C ALA A 70 13.37 3.15 12.46
N SER A 71 13.31 3.11 13.79
CA SER A 71 14.46 3.34 14.66
C SER A 71 15.50 2.22 14.55
N LEU A 72 15.04 0.96 14.46
CA LEU A 72 15.91 -0.22 14.28
C LEU A 72 16.62 -0.19 12.92
N ASP A 73 15.85 0.04 11.85
CA ASP A 73 16.31 0.01 10.46
C ASP A 73 17.02 1.32 10.04
N LYS A 74 17.06 2.33 10.91
CA LYS A 74 17.69 3.64 10.69
C LYS A 74 17.16 4.38 9.45
N VAL A 75 15.88 4.20 9.14
CA VAL A 75 15.21 4.84 8.00
C VAL A 75 14.75 6.26 8.37
N GLN A 76 14.65 7.16 7.40
CA GLN A 76 14.13 8.51 7.64
C GLN A 76 12.71 8.47 8.20
N LYS A 77 12.40 9.39 9.13
CA LYS A 77 11.14 9.47 9.90
C LYS A 77 9.95 10.00 9.10
N ASP A 78 9.86 9.73 7.80
CA ASP A 78 8.60 10.00 7.12
C ASP A 78 7.59 8.98 7.65
N GLN A 79 6.66 9.47 8.47
CA GLN A 79 5.61 8.63 9.02
C GLN A 79 4.69 8.17 7.89
N PRO A 80 4.27 6.90 7.88
CA PRO A 80 3.33 6.40 6.90
C PRO A 80 2.03 7.22 6.97
N LYS A 81 1.48 7.56 5.80
CA LYS A 81 0.29 8.42 5.67
C LYS A 81 -1.00 7.80 6.26
N SER A 82 -1.00 6.51 6.60
CA SER A 82 -2.12 5.81 7.26
C SER A 82 -1.66 4.60 8.07
N GLU A 83 -2.49 4.12 9.01
CA GLU A 83 -2.23 2.89 9.77
C GLU A 83 -2.17 1.64 8.87
N LEU A 84 -2.87 1.66 7.74
CA LEU A 84 -2.89 0.54 6.79
C LEU A 84 -1.55 0.40 6.07
N ILE A 85 -0.97 1.53 5.61
CA ILE A 85 0.37 1.56 5.01
C ILE A 85 1.39 1.06 6.03
N ALA A 86 1.32 1.58 7.26
CA ALA A 86 2.20 1.18 8.33
C ALA A 86 2.15 -0.34 8.56
N LEU A 87 0.94 -0.91 8.63
CA LEU A 87 0.75 -2.33 8.80
C LEU A 87 1.35 -3.14 7.66
N VAL A 88 1.18 -2.71 6.40
CA VAL A 88 1.74 -3.46 5.27
C VAL A 88 3.25 -3.36 5.20
N SER A 89 3.85 -2.19 5.42
CA SER A 89 5.30 -2.07 5.54
C SER A 89 5.85 -2.99 6.65
N LEU A 90 5.14 -3.08 7.78
CA LEU A 90 5.49 -3.97 8.87
C LEU A 90 5.37 -5.46 8.50
N LEU A 91 4.27 -5.85 7.83
CA LEU A 91 4.07 -7.24 7.40
C LEU A 91 5.15 -7.66 6.40
N ARG A 92 5.47 -6.83 5.41
CA ARG A 92 6.55 -7.09 4.44
C ARG A 92 7.91 -7.21 5.11
N ARG A 93 8.19 -6.33 6.09
CA ARG A 93 9.42 -6.35 6.88
C ARG A 93 9.56 -7.63 7.71
N VAL A 94 8.49 -8.05 8.39
CA VAL A 94 8.49 -9.24 9.28
C VAL A 94 8.51 -10.54 8.49
N THR A 95 7.81 -10.60 7.37
CA THR A 95 7.79 -11.78 6.48
C THR A 95 9.05 -11.94 5.63
N GLY A 96 9.99 -10.99 5.72
CA GLY A 96 11.26 -11.04 5.00
C GLY A 96 11.16 -10.63 3.53
N MET A 97 10.03 -10.08 3.09
CA MET A 97 9.89 -9.51 1.75
C MET A 97 10.77 -8.26 1.57
N ASP A 98 10.92 -7.46 2.63
CA ASP A 98 11.82 -6.31 2.67
C ASP A 98 12.84 -6.46 3.82
N GLU A 99 14.12 -6.21 3.54
CA GLU A 99 15.20 -6.29 4.54
C GLU A 99 15.17 -5.15 5.58
N ALA A 100 14.46 -4.07 5.28
CA ALA A 100 14.25 -2.88 6.11
C ALA A 100 12.87 -2.28 5.79
N LEU A 101 12.32 -1.42 6.64
CA LEU A 101 11.12 -0.66 6.27
C LEU A 101 11.38 0.13 4.97
N ASP A 102 10.69 -0.27 3.90
CA ASP A 102 10.70 0.44 2.64
C ASP A 102 9.86 1.72 2.77
N PRO A 103 10.36 2.91 2.38
CA PRO A 103 9.52 4.07 2.19
C PRO A 103 8.62 3.83 0.96
N TYR A 104 7.61 2.98 1.13
CA TYR A 104 6.73 2.48 0.07
C TYR A 104 6.14 3.62 -0.77
N ASP A 105 5.78 4.74 -0.14
CA ASP A 105 5.33 5.96 -0.81
C ASP A 105 6.39 6.57 -1.75
N ALA A 106 7.67 6.57 -1.37
CA ALA A 106 8.76 6.98 -2.25
C ALA A 106 9.01 5.97 -3.38
N LYS A 107 8.91 4.67 -3.11
CA LYS A 107 9.00 3.62 -4.13
C LYS A 107 7.88 3.75 -5.18
N VAL A 108 6.63 3.83 -4.73
CA VAL A 108 5.45 4.05 -5.60
C VAL A 108 5.60 5.32 -6.42
N ARG A 109 6.07 6.43 -5.82
CA ARG A 109 6.35 7.68 -6.57
C ARG A 109 7.40 7.50 -7.66
N ARG A 110 8.51 6.82 -7.37
CA ARG A 110 9.57 6.53 -8.35
C ARG A 110 9.04 5.66 -9.47
N ASN A 111 8.40 4.55 -9.12
CA ASN A 111 7.84 3.60 -10.09
C ASN A 111 6.78 4.27 -10.98
N PHE A 112 5.97 5.18 -10.44
CA PHE A 112 5.03 5.99 -11.21
C PHE A 112 5.72 6.91 -12.21
N GLN A 113 6.80 7.60 -11.82
CA GLN A 113 7.57 8.45 -12.74
C GLN A 113 8.12 7.63 -13.91
N ASP A 114 8.70 6.45 -13.63
CA ASP A 114 9.23 5.55 -14.66
C ASP A 114 8.12 5.00 -15.57
N TRP A 115 6.96 4.66 -15.00
CA TRP A 115 5.80 4.19 -15.74
C TRP A 115 5.23 5.29 -16.68
N VAL A 116 5.00 6.50 -16.17
CA VAL A 116 4.51 7.63 -16.98
C VAL A 116 5.51 7.97 -18.09
N PHE A 117 6.81 7.98 -17.79
CA PHE A 117 7.85 8.24 -18.78
C PHE A 117 7.80 7.21 -19.93
N ARG A 118 7.69 5.92 -19.61
CA ARG A 118 7.56 4.85 -20.61
C ARG A 118 6.29 4.99 -21.46
N LYS A 119 5.15 5.33 -20.83
CA LYS A 119 3.89 5.58 -21.56
C LYS A 119 4.01 6.75 -22.52
N GLN A 120 4.57 7.87 -22.04
CA GLN A 120 4.76 9.07 -22.85
C GLN A 120 5.85 8.91 -23.93
N ALA A 121 6.78 7.96 -23.80
CA ALA A 121 7.73 7.63 -24.86
C ALA A 121 7.09 6.87 -26.04
N GLY A 122 5.93 6.26 -25.82
CA GLY A 122 5.14 5.57 -26.84
C GLY A 122 4.17 6.47 -27.61
N ALA A 123 3.24 5.84 -28.34
CA ALA A 123 2.19 6.52 -29.09
C ALA A 123 1.11 7.15 -28.19
N VAL A 124 0.99 6.69 -26.94
CA VAL A 124 -0.02 7.18 -25.99
C VAL A 124 0.49 8.46 -25.34
N LYS A 125 -0.26 9.55 -25.49
CA LYS A 125 0.00 10.83 -24.84
C LYS A 125 -1.15 11.18 -23.92
N PHE A 126 -0.91 11.10 -22.61
CA PHE A 126 -1.90 11.53 -21.64
C PHE A 126 -2.04 13.06 -21.66
N ASN A 127 -3.27 13.55 -21.66
CA ASN A 127 -3.57 14.97 -21.44
C ASN A 127 -3.48 15.34 -19.96
N ASP A 128 -3.54 16.63 -19.65
CA ASP A 128 -3.38 17.14 -18.28
C ASP A 128 -4.41 16.55 -17.29
N GLU A 129 -5.63 16.30 -17.75
CA GLU A 129 -6.70 15.76 -16.91
C GLU A 129 -6.49 14.27 -16.62
N GLN A 130 -6.06 13.50 -17.62
CA GLN A 130 -5.63 12.12 -17.46
C GLN A 130 -4.44 12.03 -16.50
N VAL A 131 -3.43 12.88 -16.66
CA VAL A 131 -2.25 12.94 -15.76
C VAL A 131 -2.67 13.26 -14.32
N LYS A 132 -3.59 14.21 -14.11
CA LYS A 132 -4.13 14.51 -12.79
C LYS A 132 -4.81 13.29 -12.15
N TRP A 133 -5.60 12.55 -12.92
CA TRP A 133 -6.23 11.32 -12.47
C TRP A 133 -5.23 10.22 -12.13
N LEU A 134 -4.21 10.02 -12.97
CA LEU A 134 -3.11 9.09 -12.71
C LEU A 134 -2.35 9.45 -11.41
N HIS A 135 -2.16 10.74 -11.11
CA HIS A 135 -1.59 11.16 -9.83
C HIS A 135 -2.47 10.83 -8.62
N MET A 136 -3.79 10.97 -8.74
CA MET A 136 -4.73 10.59 -7.68
C MET A 136 -4.71 9.08 -7.45
N ILE A 137 -4.71 8.29 -8.53
CA ILE A 137 -4.58 6.83 -8.47
C ILE A 137 -3.27 6.45 -7.79
N ARG A 138 -2.15 7.06 -8.16
CA ARG A 138 -0.86 6.84 -7.51
C ARG A 138 -0.91 7.17 -6.01
N GLU A 139 -1.48 8.30 -5.60
CA GLU A 139 -1.61 8.63 -4.17
C GLU A 139 -2.48 7.61 -3.43
N HIS A 140 -3.56 7.13 -4.07
CA HIS A 140 -4.38 6.06 -3.51
C HIS A 140 -3.55 4.78 -3.35
N ILE A 141 -2.87 4.31 -4.40
CA ILE A 141 -1.99 3.13 -4.36
C ILE A 141 -0.89 3.29 -3.30
N ALA A 142 -0.26 4.46 -3.19
CA ALA A 142 0.71 4.73 -2.13
C ALA A 142 0.09 4.63 -0.73
N ALA A 143 -1.22 4.87 -0.60
CA ALA A 143 -1.96 4.85 0.65
C ALA A 143 -2.67 3.53 0.99
N SER A 144 -2.98 2.71 -0.01
CA SER A 144 -3.81 1.51 0.12
C SER A 144 -3.23 0.29 -0.59
N ILE A 145 -2.01 0.41 -1.15
CA ILE A 145 -1.25 -0.61 -1.91
C ILE A 145 -1.81 -0.92 -3.29
N SER A 146 -3.11 -0.77 -3.46
CA SER A 146 -3.77 -0.98 -4.74
C SER A 146 -5.04 -0.15 -4.82
N ILE A 147 -5.49 0.12 -6.04
CA ILE A 147 -6.81 0.68 -6.31
C ILE A 147 -7.65 -0.36 -7.04
N SER A 148 -8.93 -0.50 -6.68
CA SER A 148 -9.92 -1.26 -7.42
C SER A 148 -10.93 -0.33 -8.11
N MET A 149 -11.72 -0.88 -9.02
CA MET A 149 -12.81 -0.13 -9.67
C MET A 149 -13.84 0.45 -8.70
N ASP A 150 -14.09 -0.23 -7.58
CA ASP A 150 -15.07 0.22 -6.58
C ASP A 150 -14.52 1.37 -5.72
N ASP A 151 -13.19 1.50 -5.59
CA ASP A 151 -12.57 2.64 -4.89
C ASP A 151 -12.84 3.98 -5.60
N LEU A 152 -13.17 3.94 -6.90
CA LEU A 152 -13.54 5.12 -7.68
C LEU A 152 -14.90 5.70 -7.29
N ASP A 153 -15.73 4.96 -6.55
CA ASP A 153 -17.03 5.41 -6.04
C ASP A 153 -16.90 6.18 -4.71
N TYR A 154 -15.67 6.38 -4.21
CA TYR A 154 -15.38 7.05 -2.96
C TYR A 154 -14.40 8.22 -3.13
N SER A 155 -14.28 9.05 -2.09
CA SER A 155 -13.35 10.17 -2.03
C SER A 155 -11.88 9.72 -2.16
N PRO A 156 -11.04 10.44 -2.95
CA PRO A 156 -11.33 11.71 -3.62
C PRO A 156 -11.92 11.59 -5.03
N PHE A 157 -12.16 10.38 -5.54
CA PHE A 157 -12.57 10.15 -6.92
C PHE A 157 -14.03 10.54 -7.18
N ASP A 158 -14.94 10.26 -6.24
CA ASP A 158 -16.36 10.64 -6.30
C ASP A 158 -16.56 12.14 -6.58
N ALA A 159 -15.79 12.99 -5.90
CA ALA A 159 -15.79 14.44 -6.03
C ALA A 159 -15.20 14.92 -7.36
N GLN A 160 -14.51 14.05 -8.09
CA GLN A 160 -14.02 14.31 -9.46
C GLN A 160 -14.89 13.59 -10.53
N GLY A 161 -16.03 13.00 -10.16
CA GLY A 161 -16.95 12.31 -11.08
C GLY A 161 -16.82 10.79 -11.14
N GLY A 162 -15.98 10.21 -10.27
CA GLY A 162 -15.88 8.77 -10.00
C GLY A 162 -15.65 7.90 -11.24
N ARG A 163 -16.24 6.70 -11.25
CA ARG A 163 -16.12 5.73 -12.37
C ARG A 163 -16.51 6.34 -13.71
N GLY A 164 -17.55 7.17 -13.74
CA GLY A 164 -18.01 7.85 -14.95
C GLY A 164 -16.92 8.76 -15.53
N LYS A 165 -16.22 9.52 -14.69
CA LYS A 165 -15.10 10.35 -15.16
C LYS A 165 -13.90 9.52 -15.60
N MET A 166 -13.56 8.44 -14.90
CA MET A 166 -12.49 7.54 -15.33
C MET A 166 -12.78 6.96 -16.73
N TYR A 167 -14.01 6.52 -17.00
CA TYR A 167 -14.41 6.05 -18.33
C TYR A 167 -14.36 7.18 -19.39
N GLN A 168 -14.77 8.41 -19.06
CA GLN A 168 -14.64 9.54 -19.98
C GLN A 168 -13.18 9.83 -20.36
N LEU A 169 -12.24 9.60 -19.44
CA LEU A 169 -10.82 9.88 -19.64
C LEU A 169 -10.08 8.76 -20.36
N PHE A 170 -10.38 7.50 -20.06
CA PHE A 170 -9.59 6.35 -20.52
C PHE A 170 -10.39 5.36 -21.40
N GLY A 171 -11.70 5.56 -21.54
CA GLY A 171 -12.59 4.72 -22.35
C GLY A 171 -12.57 3.26 -21.90
N ASP A 172 -12.65 2.35 -22.87
CA ASP A 172 -12.58 0.91 -22.65
C ASP A 172 -11.25 0.45 -22.02
N GLY A 173 -10.19 1.27 -22.11
CA GLY A 173 -8.89 0.98 -21.50
C GLY A 173 -8.77 1.36 -20.02
N MET A 174 -9.84 1.79 -19.36
CA MET A 174 -9.77 2.22 -17.96
C MET A 174 -9.34 1.10 -16.98
N GLU A 175 -9.79 -0.13 -17.23
CA GLU A 175 -9.43 -1.29 -16.40
C GLU A 175 -7.96 -1.66 -16.60
N ASP A 176 -7.49 -1.67 -17.85
CA ASP A 176 -6.08 -1.90 -18.18
C ASP A 176 -5.15 -0.89 -17.50
N ILE A 177 -5.54 0.40 -17.46
CA ILE A 177 -4.78 1.44 -16.75
C ILE A 177 -4.69 1.13 -15.26
N ILE A 178 -5.79 0.72 -14.63
CA ILE A 178 -5.81 0.36 -13.21
C ILE A 178 -4.91 -0.85 -12.96
N ASP A 179 -5.07 -1.91 -13.74
CA ASP A 179 -4.28 -3.13 -13.61
C ASP A 179 -2.79 -2.86 -13.78
N GLU A 180 -2.42 -2.14 -14.84
CA GLU A 180 -1.03 -1.82 -15.15
C GLU A 180 -0.39 -0.89 -14.10
N MET A 181 -1.15 0.08 -13.57
CA MET A 181 -0.66 0.93 -12.49
C MET A 181 -0.46 0.13 -11.20
N ASN A 182 -1.41 -0.73 -10.83
CA ASN A 182 -1.25 -1.55 -9.65
C ASN A 182 -0.06 -2.50 -9.77
N GLU A 183 0.16 -3.10 -10.94
CA GLU A 183 1.35 -3.91 -11.20
C GLU A 183 2.60 -3.05 -11.12
N SER A 184 2.74 -2.05 -11.99
CA SER A 184 3.97 -1.27 -12.17
C SER A 184 4.41 -0.51 -10.93
N LEU A 185 3.48 -0.05 -10.09
CA LEU A 185 3.81 0.77 -8.93
C LEU A 185 4.14 -0.06 -7.68
N SER A 186 3.63 -1.30 -7.56
CA SER A 186 3.75 -2.11 -6.35
C SER A 186 4.98 -3.04 -6.32
N VAL A 187 5.62 -3.29 -7.46
CA VAL A 187 6.85 -4.12 -7.57
C VAL A 187 8.12 -3.37 -7.22
#